data_AF-A0A376LD60-F1
#
_entry.id   AF-A0A376LD60-F1
#
_cell.length_a   1.000
_cell.length_b   1.000
_cell.length_c   1.000
_cell.angle_alpha   90.00
_cell.angle_beta   90.00
_cell.angle_gamma   90.00
#
_symmetry.space_group_name_H-M   'P 1'
#
loop_
_entity.id
_entity.type
_entity.pdbx_description
1 polymer ?
#
loop_
_entity_poly.entity_id
_entity_poly.type
_entity_poly.pdbx_seq_one_letter_code
_entity_poly.pdbx_strand_id
1 'polypeptide(L)'
;MGIFGYERNTTPKLAQEKNLAAFRGYSCDTATKLSLRCMFVRQGGAEDNPQRTLKEQNIFAVLKQLGFSSDLYAMQSEMWFYSNTMADNIAYREQIGAEPRNRGKPVDDMLLVERNAAVAGAQPGW
;
A
#
# COMPACT_ATOMS: atom_id res chain seq x y z
N MET A 1 -1.01 18.13 -5.41
CA MET A 1 -1.57 17.93 -4.05
C MET A 1 -1.45 19.22 -3.28
N GLY A 2 -2.39 19.54 -2.37
CA GLY A 2 -2.33 20.76 -1.56
C GLY A 2 -0.99 20.92 -0.82
N ILE A 3 -0.47 19.84 -0.24
CA ILE A 3 0.83 19.82 0.45
C ILE A 3 2.04 20.19 -0.44
N PHE A 4 1.89 20.16 -1.77
CA PHE A 4 2.94 20.56 -2.73
C PHE A 4 2.64 21.87 -3.45
N GLY A 5 1.68 22.66 -2.98
CA GLY A 5 1.36 23.99 -3.52
C GLY A 5 0.28 24.00 -4.61
N TYR A 6 -0.54 22.94 -4.73
CA TYR A 6 -1.73 22.99 -5.58
C TYR A 6 -2.76 23.95 -4.99
N GLU A 7 -3.36 24.81 -5.83
CA GLU A 7 -4.25 25.90 -5.41
C GLU A 7 -5.41 25.42 -4.51
N ARG A 8 -6.03 24.28 -4.85
CA ARG A 8 -7.05 23.68 -4.00
C ARG A 8 -6.41 22.90 -2.86
N ASN A 9 -6.88 23.13 -1.63
CA ASN A 9 -6.44 22.36 -0.46
C ASN A 9 -7.03 20.94 -0.48
N THR A 10 -6.42 20.04 -1.26
CA THR A 10 -6.89 18.65 -1.43
C THR A 10 -6.32 17.67 -0.41
N THR A 11 -5.38 18.10 0.44
CA THR A 11 -4.73 17.23 1.45
C THR A 11 -4.62 17.91 2.83
N PRO A 12 -5.72 18.43 3.40
CA PRO A 12 -5.68 19.22 4.62
C PRO A 12 -5.27 18.40 5.86
N LYS A 13 -5.69 17.13 5.95
CA LYS A 13 -5.34 16.24 7.06
C LYS A 13 -3.85 15.86 7.02
N LEU A 14 -3.36 15.44 5.85
CA LEU A 14 -1.95 15.08 5.66
C LEU A 14 -1.00 16.24 6.01
N ALA A 15 -1.38 17.49 5.72
CA ALA A 15 -0.56 18.66 6.05
C ALA A 15 -0.42 18.94 7.56
N GLN A 16 -1.24 18.32 8.41
CA GLN A 16 -1.20 18.48 9.87
C GLN A 16 -0.38 17.40 10.58
N GLU A 17 0.09 16.38 9.84
CA GLU A 17 0.82 15.26 10.41
C GLU A 17 2.18 15.68 10.98
N LYS A 18 2.44 15.28 12.23
CA LYS A 18 3.72 15.57 12.90
C LYS A 18 4.82 14.72 12.29
N ASN A 19 6.03 15.29 12.19
CA ASN A 19 7.21 14.61 11.66
C ASN A 19 7.05 14.08 10.23
N LEU A 20 6.16 14.67 9.42
CA LEU A 20 5.96 14.26 8.04
C LEU A 20 7.11 14.74 7.14
N ALA A 21 7.84 13.79 6.56
CA ALA A 21 8.76 14.05 5.45
C ALA A 21 8.00 13.89 4.12
N ALA A 22 7.76 15.00 3.41
CA ALA A 22 7.01 15.00 2.15
C ALA A 22 7.95 15.10 0.93
N PHE A 23 7.91 14.09 0.06
CA PHE A 23 8.74 14.03 -1.15
C PHE A 23 7.91 14.18 -2.42
N ARG A 24 8.46 14.91 -3.41
CA ARG A 24 7.90 14.96 -4.76
C ARG A 24 8.34 13.72 -5.55
N GLY A 25 7.63 12.61 -5.31
CA GLY A 25 7.85 11.35 -6.02
C GLY A 25 7.23 11.34 -7.42
N TYR A 26 7.80 10.53 -8.30
CA TYR A 26 7.28 10.24 -9.63
C TYR A 26 7.04 8.74 -9.74
N SER A 27 5.86 8.33 -10.20
CA SER A 27 5.58 6.92 -10.44
C SER A 27 6.39 6.43 -11.64
N CYS A 28 6.83 5.17 -11.60
CA CYS A 28 7.51 4.56 -12.74
C CYS A 28 6.54 4.25 -13.89
N ASP A 29 5.24 4.19 -13.61
CA ASP A 29 4.21 3.83 -14.57
C ASP A 29 2.89 4.54 -14.24
N THR A 30 1.93 4.46 -15.15
CA THR A 30 0.59 5.01 -14.99
C THR A 30 -0.45 3.93 -14.67
N ALA A 31 -0.16 2.66 -14.98
CA ALA A 31 -1.04 1.55 -14.64
C ALA A 31 -0.68 0.96 -13.27
N THR A 32 -1.68 0.79 -12.38
CA THR A 32 -1.49 0.24 -11.03
C THR A 32 -0.70 -1.06 -11.04
N LYS A 33 -1.09 -2.03 -11.89
CA LYS A 33 -0.40 -3.32 -12.02
C LYS A 33 1.10 -3.18 -12.34
N LEU A 34 1.48 -2.22 -13.17
CA LEU A 34 2.88 -2.00 -13.56
C LEU A 34 3.63 -1.19 -12.49
N SER A 35 2.98 -0.19 -11.88
CA SER A 35 3.50 0.57 -10.75
C SER A 35 3.80 -0.33 -9.54
N LEU A 36 2.94 -1.32 -9.25
CA LEU A 36 3.19 -2.29 -8.17
C LEU A 36 4.49 -3.06 -8.38
N ARG A 37 4.86 -3.37 -9.64
CA ARG A 37 6.13 -4.06 -9.94
C ARG A 37 7.34 -3.25 -9.50
N CYS A 38 7.38 -1.95 -9.78
CA CYS A 38 8.52 -1.12 -9.38
C CYS A 38 8.44 -0.66 -7.91
N MET A 39 7.24 -0.58 -7.32
CA MET A 39 7.04 -0.05 -5.96
C MET A 39 7.72 -0.89 -4.87
N PHE A 40 7.82 -2.21 -5.09
CA PHE A 40 8.36 -3.14 -4.10
C PHE A 40 9.78 -3.61 -4.40
N VAL A 41 10.46 -3.00 -5.37
CA VAL A 41 11.90 -3.19 -5.64
C VAL A 41 12.60 -1.85 -5.53
N ARG A 42 13.93 -1.83 -5.44
CA ARG A 42 14.65 -0.55 -5.39
C ARG A 42 14.58 0.15 -6.76
N GLN A 43 14.93 1.43 -6.80
CA GLN A 43 15.07 2.16 -8.07
C GLN A 43 16.05 1.41 -9.00
N GLY A 44 15.62 1.16 -10.25
CA GLY A 44 16.37 0.36 -11.22
C GLY A 44 16.18 -1.17 -11.11
N GLY A 45 15.45 -1.65 -10.09
CA GLY A 45 15.09 -3.06 -9.89
C GLY A 45 14.00 -3.58 -10.85
N ALA A 46 13.37 -2.68 -11.61
CA ALA A 46 12.47 -3.02 -12.72
C ALA A 46 13.00 -2.41 -14.03
N GLU A 47 12.86 -3.14 -15.14
CA GLU A 47 13.19 -2.65 -16.48
C GLU A 47 12.25 -1.54 -16.95
N ASP A 48 12.79 -0.65 -17.79
CA ASP A 48 12.00 0.29 -18.56
C ASP A 48 11.50 -0.35 -19.84
N ASN A 49 10.63 -1.35 -19.68
CA ASN A 49 9.99 -2.08 -20.76
C ASN A 49 8.46 -2.15 -20.51
N PRO A 50 7.65 -2.55 -21.51
CA PRO A 50 6.19 -2.58 -21.39
C PRO A 50 5.64 -3.46 -20.26
N GLN A 51 6.45 -4.38 -19.72
CA GLN A 51 6.04 -5.30 -18.66
C GLN A 51 6.64 -4.94 -17.30
N ARG A 52 7.51 -3.93 -17.19
CA ARG A 52 8.30 -3.65 -15.97
C ARG A 52 8.95 -4.91 -15.41
N THR A 53 9.71 -5.65 -16.23
CA THR A 53 10.36 -6.91 -15.82
C THR A 53 11.22 -6.69 -14.57
N LEU A 54 11.00 -7.52 -13.55
CA LEU A 54 11.75 -7.46 -12.29
C LEU A 54 13.14 -8.08 -12.46
N LYS A 55 14.16 -7.43 -11.91
CA LYS A 55 15.56 -7.89 -11.93
C LYS A 55 16.03 -8.47 -10.61
N GLU A 56 15.20 -8.35 -9.58
CA GLU A 56 15.53 -8.70 -8.21
C GLU A 56 14.30 -9.14 -7.43
N GLN A 57 14.53 -9.71 -6.26
CA GLN A 57 13.47 -10.04 -5.31
C GLN A 57 12.85 -8.78 -4.72
N ASN A 58 11.56 -8.85 -4.43
CA ASN A 58 10.83 -7.74 -3.83
C ASN A 58 11.19 -7.57 -2.33
N ILE A 59 10.83 -6.43 -1.76
CA ILE A 59 11.17 -6.08 -0.37
C ILE A 59 10.58 -7.04 0.68
N PHE A 60 9.40 -7.63 0.45
CA PHE A 60 8.84 -8.61 1.38
C PHE A 60 9.70 -9.88 1.43
N ALA A 61 10.21 -10.34 0.30
CA ALA A 61 11.13 -11.49 0.26
C ALA A 61 12.42 -11.20 1.04
N VAL A 62 12.97 -9.99 0.91
CA VAL A 62 14.16 -9.56 1.67
C VAL A 62 13.85 -9.49 3.17
N LEU A 63 12.75 -8.85 3.57
CA LEU A 63 12.35 -8.75 4.98
C LEU A 63 12.10 -10.12 5.61
N LYS A 64 11.47 -11.04 4.88
CA LYS A 64 11.24 -12.41 5.32
C LYS A 64 12.54 -13.17 5.55
N GLN A 65 13.53 -13.02 4.67
CA GLN A 65 14.87 -13.60 4.88
C GLN A 65 15.57 -13.05 6.12
N LEU A 66 15.28 -11.81 6.50
CA LEU A 66 15.78 -11.18 7.72
C LEU A 66 14.98 -11.54 8.98
N GLY A 67 13.97 -12.41 8.86
CA GLY A 67 13.17 -12.90 9.99
C GLY A 67 11.94 -12.05 10.33
N PHE A 68 11.57 -11.08 9.49
CA PHE A 68 10.33 -10.32 9.67
C PHE A 68 9.12 -11.09 9.17
N SER A 69 7.99 -10.92 9.85
CA SER A 69 6.66 -11.28 9.34
C SER A 69 6.03 -10.08 8.63
N SER A 70 5.18 -10.35 7.67
CA SER A 70 4.55 -9.32 6.85
C SER A 70 3.09 -9.61 6.54
N ASP A 71 2.26 -8.59 6.73
CA ASP A 71 0.85 -8.59 6.34
C ASP A 71 0.64 -7.59 5.21
N LEU A 72 -0.10 -7.99 4.18
CA LEU A 72 -0.49 -7.13 3.06
C LEU A 72 -2.00 -6.92 3.07
N TYR A 73 -2.41 -5.66 3.18
CA TYR A 73 -3.81 -5.23 3.11
C TYR A 73 -4.04 -4.32 1.91
N ALA A 74 -5.06 -4.62 1.10
CA ALA A 74 -5.35 -3.86 -0.11
C ALA A 74 -6.85 -3.70 -0.36
N MET A 75 -7.27 -2.50 -0.80
CA MET A 75 -8.63 -2.25 -1.28
C MET A 75 -8.76 -2.41 -2.81
N GLN A 76 -7.67 -2.73 -3.48
CA GLN A 76 -7.62 -3.01 -4.91
C GLN A 76 -7.67 -4.52 -5.17
N SER A 77 -8.28 -4.93 -6.29
CA SER A 77 -8.42 -6.34 -6.66
C SER A 77 -7.23 -6.86 -7.51
N GLU A 78 -5.99 -6.48 -7.16
CA GLU A 78 -4.75 -6.86 -7.87
C GLU A 78 -4.15 -8.18 -7.34
N MET A 79 -5.00 -9.20 -7.14
CA MET A 79 -4.63 -10.43 -6.41
C MET A 79 -3.43 -11.16 -7.01
N TRP A 80 -3.31 -11.17 -8.34
CA TRP A 80 -2.17 -11.78 -9.02
C TRP A 80 -0.84 -11.19 -8.56
N PHE A 81 -0.78 -9.87 -8.31
CA PHE A 81 0.43 -9.24 -7.78
C PHE A 81 0.67 -9.65 -6.32
N TYR A 82 -0.36 -9.52 -5.47
CA TYR A 82 -0.22 -9.76 -4.03
C TYR A 82 0.23 -11.17 -3.70
N SER A 83 -0.28 -12.19 -4.40
CA SER A 83 0.13 -13.57 -4.22
C SER A 83 1.61 -13.84 -4.52
N ASN A 84 2.28 -12.95 -5.26
CA ASN A 84 3.71 -13.05 -5.60
C ASN A 84 4.63 -12.24 -4.67
N THR A 85 4.08 -11.57 -3.64
CA THR A 85 4.88 -10.76 -2.72
C THR A 85 5.65 -11.60 -1.71
N MET A 86 5.22 -12.83 -1.40
CA MET A 86 5.72 -13.64 -0.27
C MET A 86 5.29 -13.13 1.12
N ALA A 87 4.29 -12.26 1.20
CA ALA A 87 3.67 -11.87 2.46
C ALA A 87 3.10 -13.08 3.21
N ASP A 88 3.13 -13.04 4.54
CA ASP A 88 2.64 -14.13 5.40
C ASP A 88 1.12 -14.16 5.46
N ASN A 89 0.49 -12.98 5.48
CA ASN A 89 -0.95 -12.83 5.35
C ASN A 89 -1.31 -11.81 4.27
N ILE A 90 -2.37 -12.09 3.53
CA ILE A 90 -2.93 -11.18 2.52
C ILE A 90 -4.43 -11.06 2.78
N ALA A 91 -4.94 -9.85 2.88
CA ALA A 91 -6.38 -9.59 2.81
C ALA A 91 -6.65 -8.47 1.81
N TYR A 92 -7.63 -8.71 0.94
CA TYR A 92 -7.98 -7.83 -0.16
C TYR A 92 -9.45 -7.42 -0.05
N ARG A 93 -9.88 -6.45 -0.86
CA ARG A 93 -11.18 -5.76 -0.76
C ARG A 93 -12.37 -6.67 -0.44
N GLU A 94 -12.53 -7.76 -1.18
CA GLU A 94 -13.66 -8.68 -1.04
C GLU A 94 -13.62 -9.41 0.30
N GLN A 95 -12.43 -9.85 0.74
CA GLN A 95 -12.26 -10.49 2.05
C GLN A 95 -12.47 -9.49 3.19
N ILE A 96 -11.88 -8.30 3.10
CA ILE A 96 -12.00 -7.26 4.12
C ILE A 96 -13.45 -6.80 4.24
N GLY A 97 -14.14 -6.56 3.12
CA GLY A 97 -15.54 -6.15 3.11
C GLY A 97 -16.50 -7.22 3.61
N ALA A 98 -16.15 -8.50 3.50
CA ALA A 98 -16.96 -9.62 3.99
C ALA A 98 -16.83 -9.86 5.51
N GLU A 99 -15.89 -9.21 6.19
CA GLU A 99 -15.70 -9.39 7.62
C GLU A 99 -16.95 -8.95 8.41
N PRO A 100 -17.43 -9.72 9.41
CA PRO A 100 -18.64 -9.39 10.16
C PRO A 100 -18.64 -7.99 10.77
N ARG A 101 -17.48 -7.50 11.21
CA ARG A 101 -17.30 -6.15 11.78
C ARG A 101 -17.49 -5.01 10.77
N ASN A 102 -17.42 -5.31 9.47
CA ASN A 102 -17.57 -4.34 8.39
C ASN A 102 -18.97 -4.37 7.77
N ARG A 103 -19.88 -5.21 8.29
CA ARG A 103 -21.25 -5.31 7.80
C ARG A 103 -21.97 -3.96 7.88
N GLY A 104 -22.51 -3.52 6.76
CA GLY A 104 -23.23 -2.24 6.65
C GLY A 104 -22.34 -1.00 6.55
N LYS A 105 -21.00 -1.16 6.59
CA LYS A 105 -20.07 -0.06 6.33
C LYS A 105 -19.83 0.11 4.82
N PRO A 106 -19.56 1.33 4.34
CA PRO A 106 -19.05 1.55 2.99
C PRO A 106 -17.74 0.77 2.76
N VAL A 107 -17.59 0.18 1.58
CA VAL A 107 -16.38 -0.56 1.20
C VAL A 107 -15.40 0.40 0.51
N ASP A 108 -14.67 1.16 1.33
CA ASP A 108 -13.65 2.13 0.92
C ASP A 108 -12.39 2.05 1.81
N ASP A 109 -11.42 2.93 1.56
CA ASP A 109 -10.11 2.95 2.25
C ASP A 109 -10.22 3.07 3.78
N MET A 110 -11.34 3.56 4.33
CA MET A 110 -11.52 3.69 5.77
C MET A 110 -11.59 2.33 6.48
N LEU A 111 -11.95 1.25 5.79
CA LEU A 111 -11.91 -0.10 6.36
C LEU A 111 -10.49 -0.53 6.75
N LEU A 112 -9.46 0.01 6.08
CA LEU A 112 -8.06 -0.28 6.41
C LEU A 112 -7.60 0.40 7.70
N VAL A 113 -8.19 1.55 8.06
CA VAL A 113 -7.79 2.30 9.27
C VAL A 113 -8.06 1.48 10.52
N GLU A 114 -9.26 0.93 10.65
CA GLU A 114 -9.63 0.08 11.80
C GLU A 114 -8.80 -1.21 11.84
N ARG A 115 -8.53 -1.80 10.67
CA ARG A 115 -7.74 -3.02 10.59
C ARG A 115 -6.28 -2.79 10.98
N ASN A 116 -5.67 -1.70 10.50
CA ASN A 116 -4.29 -1.34 10.84
C ASN A 116 -4.16 -1.04 12.34
N ALA A 117 -5.14 -0.36 12.95
CA ALA A 117 -5.17 -0.14 14.39
C ALA A 117 -5.18 -1.46 15.17
N ALA A 118 -6.02 -2.41 14.75
CA ALA A 118 -6.10 -3.73 15.38
C ALA A 118 -4.78 -4.52 15.29
N VAL A 119 -4.08 -4.46 14.15
CA VAL A 119 -2.79 -5.14 13.94
C VAL A 119 -1.66 -4.48 14.74
N ALA A 120 -1.64 -3.15 14.79
CA ALA A 120 -0.63 -2.39 15.52
C ALA A 120 -0.83 -2.42 17.06
N GLY A 121 -1.91 -3.02 17.56
CA GLY A 121 -2.29 -2.94 18.97
C GLY A 121 -2.60 -1.50 19.43
N ALA A 122 -2.86 -0.60 18.49
CA ALA A 122 -3.16 0.81 18.76
C ALA A 122 -4.68 0.99 18.87
N GLN A 123 -5.16 1.75 19.85
CA GLN A 123 -6.56 2.15 19.89
C GLN A 123 -6.87 3.08 18.71
N PRO A 124 -7.99 2.87 17.99
CA PRO A 124 -8.41 3.80 16.95
C PRO A 124 -8.88 5.10 17.62
N GLY A 125 -7.98 6.07 17.70
CA GLY A 125 -8.22 7.37 18.31
C GLY A 125 -7.20 8.37 17.79
N TRP A 126 -7.57 9.07 16.72
CA TRP A 126 -7.17 10.46 16.55
C TRP A 126 -7.91 11.30 17.58
#